data_AF-A0A538B919-F1
#
_entry.id   AF-A0A538B919-F1
#
_cell.length_a   1.000
_cell.length_b   1.000
_cell.length_c   1.000
_cell.angle_alpha   90.00
_cell.angle_beta   90.00
_cell.angle_gamma   90.00
#
_symmetry.space_group_name_H-M   'P 1'
#
loop_
_entity.id
_entity.type
_entity.pdbx_description
1 polymer ?
#
loop_
_entity_poly.entity_id
_entity_poly.type
_entity_poly.pdbx_seq_one_letter_code
_entity_poly.pdbx_strand_id
1 'polypeptide(L)'
;MNDQFRRWAGHDPAQVWAAPGRVNLIGEHTDYNGGFVLPIAIDRYTTVAAGGRDDGVVAAHSLDVPDDGGWTKYVDGVVQALRAEGVHVGGADVLVSSAVPTGAGLSSSAALE
;
A
#
# COMPACT_ATOMS: atom_id res chain seq x y z
N MET A 1 -7.25 -13.16 1.78
CA MET A 1 -7.35 -11.84 2.41
C MET A 1 -8.33 -11.79 3.56
N ASN A 2 -9.65 -11.89 3.35
CA ASN A 2 -10.65 -11.71 4.42
C ASN A 2 -10.45 -12.64 5.64
N ASP A 3 -10.20 -13.93 5.42
CA ASP A 3 -9.96 -14.86 6.55
C ASP A 3 -8.63 -14.62 7.26
N GLN A 4 -7.62 -14.07 6.57
CA GLN A 4 -6.35 -13.68 7.20
C GLN A 4 -6.54 -12.40 8.01
N PHE A 5 -7.28 -11.43 7.45
CA PHE A 5 -7.66 -10.19 8.14
C PHE A 5 -8.44 -10.49 9.42
N ARG A 6 -9.51 -11.29 9.34
CA ARG A 6 -10.29 -11.71 10.52
C ARG A 6 -9.43 -12.37 11.59
N ARG A 7 -8.46 -13.21 11.19
CA ARG A 7 -7.57 -13.89 12.14
C ARG A 7 -6.60 -12.93 12.85
N TRP A 8 -6.18 -11.87 12.17
CA TRP A 8 -5.24 -10.90 12.72
C TRP A 8 -5.94 -9.77 13.48
N ALA A 9 -6.94 -9.12 12.87
CA ALA A 9 -7.65 -7.95 13.41
C ALA A 9 -8.84 -8.30 14.32
N GLY A 10 -9.38 -9.53 14.23
CA GLY A 10 -10.51 -9.97 15.06
C GLY A 10 -11.90 -9.50 14.58
N HIS A 11 -11.99 -8.81 13.44
CA HIS A 11 -13.25 -8.38 12.82
C HIS A 11 -13.17 -8.49 11.28
N ASP A 12 -14.30 -8.30 10.60
CA ASP A 12 -14.34 -8.28 9.13
C ASP A 12 -13.69 -7.00 8.56
N PRO A 13 -12.97 -7.08 7.43
CA PRO A 13 -12.53 -5.89 6.72
C PRO A 13 -13.75 -5.17 6.13
N ALA A 14 -13.70 -3.85 6.08
CA ALA A 14 -14.71 -3.06 5.37
C ALA A 14 -14.63 -3.33 3.87
N GLN A 15 -13.41 -3.38 3.31
CA GLN A 15 -13.19 -3.67 1.91
C GLN A 15 -11.75 -4.17 1.65
N VAL A 16 -11.57 -4.74 0.47
CA VAL A 16 -10.27 -5.14 -0.08
C VAL A 16 -10.02 -4.34 -1.35
N TRP A 17 -8.84 -3.73 -1.45
CA TRP A 17 -8.37 -2.99 -2.62
C TRP A 17 -7.11 -3.65 -3.16
N ALA A 18 -6.81 -3.38 -4.43
CA ALA A 18 -5.57 -3.82 -5.06
C ALA A 18 -5.04 -2.73 -6.00
N ALA A 19 -3.73 -2.53 -5.97
CA ALA A 19 -3.02 -1.64 -6.88
C ALA A 19 -1.87 -2.42 -7.57
N PRO A 20 -1.70 -2.26 -8.89
CA PRO A 20 -0.68 -2.98 -9.63
C PRO A 20 0.70 -2.36 -9.43
N GLY A 21 1.74 -3.19 -9.51
CA GLY A 21 3.08 -2.70 -9.86
C GLY A 21 3.12 -2.19 -11.29
N ARG A 22 4.25 -1.62 -11.71
CA ARG A 22 4.42 -1.12 -13.08
C ARG A 22 5.83 -1.35 -13.60
N VAL A 23 5.94 -1.52 -14.92
CA VAL A 23 7.20 -1.35 -15.65
C VAL A 23 7.13 -0.08 -16.45
N ASN A 24 8.26 0.56 -16.64
CA ASN A 24 8.36 1.66 -17.58
C ASN A 24 8.95 1.13 -18.90
N LEU A 25 8.23 1.35 -20.01
CA LEU A 25 8.67 0.87 -21.32
C LEU A 25 9.80 1.74 -21.85
N ILE A 26 9.72 3.06 -21.62
CA ILE A 26 10.73 4.05 -21.97
C ILE A 26 10.54 5.33 -21.14
N GLY A 27 11.62 6.11 -20.97
CA GLY A 27 11.60 7.39 -20.27
C GLY A 27 12.16 7.35 -18.84
N GLU A 28 13.08 6.43 -18.54
CA GLU A 28 13.74 6.39 -17.23
C GLU A 28 14.39 7.73 -16.86
N HIS A 29 14.26 8.13 -15.59
CA HIS A 29 14.88 9.34 -15.04
C HIS A 29 14.43 10.66 -15.69
N THR A 30 13.31 10.67 -16.42
CA THR A 30 12.80 11.87 -17.08
C THR A 30 11.65 12.53 -16.35
N ASP A 31 10.89 11.78 -15.55
CA ASP A 31 9.70 12.22 -14.82
C ASP A 31 9.98 13.40 -13.88
N TYR A 32 10.98 13.27 -13.01
CA TYR A 32 11.36 14.34 -12.08
C TYR A 32 12.08 15.52 -12.77
N ASN A 33 12.35 15.43 -14.07
CA ASN A 33 12.89 16.50 -14.91
C ASN A 33 11.83 17.14 -15.82
N GLY A 34 10.54 16.78 -15.67
CA GLY A 34 9.45 17.28 -16.52
C GLY A 34 9.42 16.69 -17.93
N GLY A 35 10.10 15.56 -18.16
CA GLY A 35 10.07 14.81 -19.42
C GLY A 35 8.90 13.83 -19.53
N PHE A 36 8.88 13.05 -20.62
CA PHE A 36 7.82 12.08 -20.89
C PHE A 36 8.20 10.66 -20.46
N VAL A 37 7.23 9.93 -19.92
CA VAL A 37 7.33 8.51 -19.54
C VAL A 37 6.26 7.68 -20.24
N LEU A 38 6.52 6.39 -20.43
CA LEU A 38 5.54 5.44 -20.96
C LEU A 38 5.46 4.17 -20.09
N PRO A 39 4.80 4.24 -18.92
CA PRO A 39 4.62 3.10 -18.06
C PRO A 39 3.44 2.22 -18.46
N ILE A 40 3.49 0.96 -18.06
CA ILE A 40 2.37 0.04 -18.09
C ILE A 40 2.26 -0.71 -16.76
N ALA A 41 1.03 -0.80 -16.24
CA ALA A 41 0.71 -1.62 -15.09
C ALA A 41 0.93 -3.10 -15.45
N ILE A 42 1.52 -3.87 -14.52
CA ILE A 42 1.71 -5.31 -14.69
C ILE A 42 0.62 -6.09 -13.97
N ASP A 43 0.54 -7.39 -14.26
CA ASP A 43 -0.40 -8.34 -13.65
C ASP A 43 0.01 -8.81 -12.23
N ARG A 44 0.81 -8.00 -11.52
CA ARG A 44 1.24 -8.24 -10.14
C ARG A 44 0.74 -7.10 -9.27
N TYR A 45 0.11 -7.43 -8.15
CA TYR A 45 -0.62 -6.46 -7.33
C TYR A 45 -0.17 -6.51 -5.88
N THR A 46 -0.19 -5.34 -5.24
CA THR A 46 -0.32 -5.24 -3.79
C THR A 46 -1.81 -5.18 -3.47
N THR A 47 -2.25 -6.06 -2.57
CA THR A 47 -3.62 -6.15 -2.08
C THR A 47 -3.65 -5.68 -0.63
N VAL A 48 -4.64 -4.85 -0.30
CA VAL A 48 -4.85 -4.32 1.04
C VAL A 48 -6.28 -4.64 1.47
N ALA A 49 -6.44 -5.29 2.63
CA ALA A 49 -7.72 -5.35 3.32
C ALA A 49 -7.67 -4.38 4.49
N ALA A 50 -8.68 -3.51 4.60
CA ALA A 50 -8.75 -2.56 5.71
C ALA A 50 -10.13 -2.55 6.36
N GLY A 51 -10.16 -2.29 7.67
CA GLY A 51 -11.38 -2.06 8.45
C GLY A 51 -11.15 -0.98 9.48
N GLY A 52 -12.19 -0.18 9.76
CA GLY A 52 -12.09 0.96 10.66
C GLY A 52 -12.00 0.58 12.14
N ARG A 53 -11.36 1.45 12.93
CA ARG A 53 -11.25 1.38 14.39
C ARG A 53 -11.67 2.71 15.02
N ASP A 54 -12.18 2.64 16.25
CA ASP A 54 -12.66 3.82 16.98
C ASP A 54 -11.61 4.46 17.92
N ASP A 55 -10.44 3.84 18.07
CA ASP A 55 -9.37 4.30 18.97
C ASP A 55 -8.37 5.28 18.32
N GLY A 56 -8.58 5.62 17.05
CA GLY A 56 -7.73 6.53 16.28
C GLY A 56 -6.35 5.96 15.91
N VAL A 57 -6.09 4.67 16.19
CA VAL A 57 -4.83 4.01 15.87
C VAL A 57 -4.90 3.41 14.46
N VAL A 58 -3.85 3.63 13.66
CA VAL A 58 -3.66 2.90 12.40
C VAL A 58 -2.62 1.81 12.64
N ALA A 59 -3.05 0.55 12.62
CA ALA A 59 -2.20 -0.62 12.74
C ALA A 59 -2.06 -1.29 11.37
N ALA A 60 -0.84 -1.62 10.99
CA ALA A 60 -0.55 -2.25 9.71
C ALA A 60 0.19 -3.57 9.92
N HIS A 61 -0.16 -4.58 9.13
CA HIS A 61 0.48 -5.89 9.14
C HIS A 61 0.66 -6.40 7.71
N SER A 62 1.76 -7.10 7.45
CA SER A 62 2.06 -7.71 6.15
C SER A 62 2.09 -9.22 6.28
N LEU A 63 1.49 -9.92 5.31
CA LEU A 63 1.56 -11.37 5.20
C LEU A 63 2.91 -11.87 4.64
N ASP A 64 3.64 -10.98 3.95
CA ASP A 64 4.81 -11.36 3.15
C ASP A 64 6.13 -10.88 3.76
N VAL A 65 6.08 -9.86 4.61
CA VAL A 65 7.27 -9.20 5.18
C VAL A 65 7.12 -9.08 6.69
N PRO A 66 8.13 -9.47 7.49
CA PRO A 66 8.10 -9.26 8.93
C PRO A 66 8.06 -7.77 9.27
N ASP A 67 7.49 -7.44 10.42
CA ASP A 67 7.49 -6.06 10.92
C ASP A 67 8.87 -5.71 11.49
N ASP A 68 9.64 -4.97 10.71
CA ASP A 68 10.92 -4.37 11.09
C ASP A 68 10.82 -2.85 11.33
N GLY A 69 9.59 -2.32 11.32
CA GLY A 69 9.32 -0.88 11.40
C GLY A 69 9.72 -0.06 10.16
N GLY A 70 10.20 -0.71 9.09
CA GLY A 70 10.65 -0.06 7.86
C GLY A 70 9.50 0.24 6.91
N TRP A 71 8.75 -0.79 6.50
CA TRP A 71 7.73 -0.67 5.46
C TRP A 71 6.45 0.03 5.94
N THR A 72 6.15 0.00 7.23
CA THR A 72 4.96 0.66 7.80
C THR A 72 5.00 2.18 7.62
N LYS A 73 6.19 2.76 7.36
CA LYS A 73 6.35 4.17 7.00
C LYS A 73 5.67 4.57 5.70
N TYR A 74 5.49 3.65 4.75
CA TYR A 74 4.70 3.92 3.54
C TYR A 74 3.24 4.19 3.90
N VAL A 75 2.66 3.36 4.79
CA VAL A 75 1.28 3.55 5.29
C VAL A 75 1.16 4.85 6.09
N ASP A 76 2.12 5.13 6.98
CA ASP A 76 2.16 6.39 7.73
C ASP A 76 2.25 7.61 6.81
N GLY A 77 3.09 7.54 5.76
CA GLY A 77 3.20 8.59 4.75
C GLY A 77 1.89 8.89 4.05
N VAL A 78 1.14 7.86 3.63
CA VAL A 78 -0.19 8.01 3.03
C VAL A 78 -1.18 8.67 4.00
N VAL A 79 -1.22 8.20 5.26
CA VAL A 79 -2.10 8.78 6.29
C VAL A 79 -1.78 10.26 6.53
N GLN A 80 -0.49 10.60 6.59
CA GLN A 80 -0.06 11.99 6.76
C GLN A 80 -0.41 12.86 5.55
N ALA A 81 -0.20 12.36 4.33
CA ALA A 81 -0.55 13.06 3.10
C ALA A 81 -2.06 13.33 3.01
N LEU A 82 -2.89 12.32 3.29
CA LEU A 82 -4.36 12.48 3.32
C LEU A 82 -4.79 13.51 4.37
N ARG A 83 -4.20 13.47 5.57
CA ARG A 83 -4.49 14.46 6.62
C ARG A 83 -4.07 15.87 6.22
N ALA A 84 -2.94 16.03 5.51
CA ALA A 84 -2.49 17.32 4.99
C ALA A 84 -3.44 17.91 3.93
N GLU A 85 -4.09 17.04 3.15
CA GLU A 85 -5.17 17.39 2.20
C GLU A 85 -6.54 17.65 2.90
N GLY A 86 -6.60 17.59 4.24
CA GLY A 86 -7.81 17.83 5.01
C GLY A 86 -8.77 16.62 5.07
N VAL A 87 -8.34 15.44 4.63
CA VAL A 87 -9.12 14.21 4.75
C VAL A 87 -9.08 13.72 6.19
N HIS A 88 -10.26 13.50 6.79
CA HIS A 88 -10.34 12.88 8.11
C HIS A 88 -10.01 11.39 8.03
N VAL A 89 -8.89 10.99 8.63
CA VAL A 89 -8.47 9.59 8.76
C VAL A 89 -8.54 9.16 10.22
N GLY A 90 -9.54 8.33 10.53
CA GLY A 90 -9.73 7.68 11.83
C GLY A 90 -8.75 6.53 12.07
N GLY A 91 -9.08 5.65 13.03
CA GLY A 91 -8.30 4.43 13.25
C GLY A 91 -8.61 3.37 12.19
N ALA A 92 -7.66 2.49 11.92
CA ALA A 92 -7.82 1.40 10.96
C ALA A 92 -6.87 0.23 11.23
N ASP A 93 -7.34 -0.99 11.00
CA ASP A 93 -6.50 -2.17 10.80
C ASP A 93 -6.26 -2.37 9.30
N VAL A 94 -5.00 -2.48 8.90
CA VAL A 94 -4.56 -2.58 7.50
C VAL A 94 -3.72 -3.83 7.30
N LEU A 95 -4.27 -4.84 6.62
CA LEU A 95 -3.54 -6.04 6.24
C LEU A 95 -3.07 -5.94 4.79
N VAL A 96 -1.78 -6.19 4.57
CA VAL A 96 -1.11 -6.06 3.27
C VAL A 96 -0.62 -7.43 2.81
N SER A 97 -0.74 -7.69 1.51
CA SER A 97 -0.01 -8.75 0.83
C SER A 97 0.34 -8.32 -0.59
N SER A 98 1.54 -8.63 -1.08
CA SER A 98 2.00 -8.21 -2.40
C SER A 98 2.61 -9.34 -3.20
N ALA A 99 2.14 -9.48 -4.43
CA ALA A 99 2.77 -10.28 -5.48
C ALA A 99 3.79 -9.47 -6.30
N VAL A 100 3.98 -8.17 -6.01
CA VAL A 100 4.98 -7.33 -6.69
C VAL A 100 6.36 -7.57 -6.06
N PRO A 101 7.35 -8.05 -6.81
CA PRO A 101 8.67 -8.35 -6.26
C PRO A 101 9.35 -7.11 -5.69
N THR A 102 9.75 -7.17 -4.42
CA THR A 102 10.53 -6.12 -3.76
C THR A 102 11.91 -5.99 -4.39
N GLY A 103 12.38 -4.75 -4.58
CA GLY A 103 13.73 -4.47 -5.09
C GLY A 103 13.93 -4.71 -6.59
N ALA A 104 12.88 -5.09 -7.34
CA ALA A 104 12.97 -5.40 -8.76
C ALA A 104 12.77 -4.17 -9.69
N GLY A 105 12.66 -2.95 -9.14
CA GLY A 105 12.33 -1.76 -9.93
C GLY A 105 10.88 -1.71 -10.43
N LEU A 106 10.01 -2.60 -9.93
CA LEU A 106 8.62 -2.79 -10.36
C LEU A 106 7.61 -1.96 -9.56
N SER A 107 8.08 -0.97 -8.79
CA SER A 107 7.27 -0.08 -7.97
C SER A 107 6.39 -0.78 -6.92
N SER A 108 6.97 -1.70 -6.14
CA SER A 108 6.25 -2.34 -5.03
C SER A 108 5.85 -1.34 -3.93
N SER A 109 6.63 -0.28 -3.70
CA SER A 109 6.29 0.80 -2.78
C SER A 109 5.10 1.62 -3.28
N ALA A 110 5.12 2.06 -4.53
CA ALA A 110 4.02 2.83 -5.11
C ALA A 110 2.75 2.00 -5.34
N ALA A 111 2.85 0.67 -5.38
CA ALA A 111 1.68 -0.21 -5.36
C ALA A 111 1.08 -0.34 -3.94
N LEU A 112 1.85 -0.04 -2.89
CA LEU A 112 1.36 -0.02 -1.51
C LEU A 112 0.78 1.35 -1.12
N GLU A 113 1.45 2.44 -1.54
CA GLU A 113 1.01 3.82 -1.33
C GLU A 113 -0.32 4.14 -2.02
#